data_AF-A0A846DZS3-F1
#
_entry.id   AF-A0A846DZS3-F1
#
_cell.length_a   1.000
_cell.length_b   1.000
_cell.length_c   1.000
_cell.angle_alpha   90.00
_cell.angle_beta   90.00
_cell.angle_gamma   90.00
#
_symmetry.space_group_name_H-M   'P 1'
#
loop_
_entity.id
_entity.type
_entity.pdbx_description
1 polymer ?
#
loop_
_entity_poly.entity_id
_entity_poly.type
_entity_poly.pdbx_seq_one_letter_code
_entity_poly.pdbx_strand_id
1 'polypeptide(L)'
;LNDNKIALDTQVLRSDIGEVQSVSFTAKPQVVTGGTGVVLEDIQYVEGKELPPEFTQAIVNKVADILNLRSFDLEGMTLRIDSLQIEAGKLILNAQAHIVKIPA
;
A
#
# COMPACT_ATOMS: atom_id res chain seq x y z
N LEU A 1 1.02 -6.65 -16.96
CA LEU A 1 1.79 -6.07 -15.84
C LEU A 1 3.01 -6.97 -15.66
N ASN A 2 4.12 -6.68 -16.33
CA ASN A 2 5.30 -7.54 -16.32
C ASN A 2 6.43 -6.79 -15.62
N ASP A 3 6.31 -6.56 -14.30
CA ASP A 3 7.34 -5.85 -13.50
C ASP A 3 7.09 -5.83 -11.97
N ASN A 4 6.39 -6.83 -11.40
CA ASN A 4 5.95 -6.79 -10.00
C ASN A 4 5.19 -5.50 -9.64
N LYS A 5 4.38 -5.01 -10.57
CA LYS A 5 3.51 -3.85 -10.37
C LYS A 5 2.07 -4.28 -10.16
N ILE A 6 1.36 -3.51 -9.34
CA ILE A 6 -0.09 -3.54 -9.24
C ILE A 6 -0.67 -2.40 -10.08
N ALA A 7 -1.88 -2.59 -10.60
CA ALA A 7 -2.72 -1.51 -11.09
C ALA A 7 -3.69 -1.12 -9.98
N LEU A 8 -3.89 0.19 -9.79
CA LEU A 8 -4.90 0.72 -8.90
C LEU A 8 -5.86 1.58 -9.72
N ASP A 9 -7.13 1.21 -9.67
CA ASP A 9 -8.25 1.97 -10.21
C ASP A 9 -9.07 2.51 -9.04
N THR A 10 -9.23 3.84 -8.97
CA THR A 10 -9.91 4.47 -7.84
C THR A 10 -10.63 5.76 -8.26
N GLN A 11 -11.43 6.29 -7.34
CA GLN A 11 -12.10 7.57 -7.47
C GLN A 11 -11.63 8.50 -6.37
N VAL A 12 -11.29 9.73 -6.73
CA VAL A 12 -10.82 10.75 -5.80
C VAL A 12 -11.74 11.94 -5.86
N LEU A 13 -12.25 12.36 -4.69
CA LEU A 13 -12.94 13.65 -4.56
C LEU A 13 -11.88 14.77 -4.57
N ARG A 14 -11.83 15.52 -5.66
CA ARG A 14 -10.99 16.68 -5.85
C ARG A 14 -11.67 17.89 -5.19
N SER A 15 -11.36 18.12 -3.92
CA SER A 15 -11.98 19.20 -3.13
C SER A 15 -11.70 20.61 -3.67
N ASP A 16 -10.67 20.76 -4.48
CA ASP A 16 -10.30 22.01 -5.15
C ASP A 16 -11.25 22.40 -6.29
N ILE A 17 -11.87 21.42 -6.95
CA ILE A 17 -12.87 21.63 -8.02
C ILE A 17 -14.26 21.11 -7.68
N GLY A 18 -14.41 20.40 -6.55
CA GLY A 18 -15.68 19.83 -6.10
C GLY A 18 -16.15 18.61 -6.91
N GLU A 19 -15.25 17.97 -7.67
CA GLU A 19 -15.59 16.87 -8.58
C GLU A 19 -14.96 15.55 -8.18
N VAL A 20 -15.59 14.44 -8.57
CA VAL A 20 -15.01 13.10 -8.43
C VAL A 20 -14.30 12.73 -9.72
N GLN A 21 -12.99 12.50 -9.62
CA GLN A 21 -12.16 12.09 -10.75
C GLN A 21 -11.82 10.60 -10.65
N SER A 22 -12.05 9.84 -11.73
CA SER A 22 -11.56 8.46 -11.83
C SER A 22 -10.09 8.46 -12.25
N VAL A 23 -9.29 7.65 -11.57
CA VAL A 23 -7.84 7.63 -11.70
C VAL A 23 -7.36 6.19 -11.77
N SER A 24 -6.43 5.96 -12.69
CA SER A 24 -5.77 4.68 -12.89
C SER A 24 -4.26 4.91 -12.94
N PHE A 25 -3.51 4.22 -12.08
CA PHE A 25 -2.06 4.21 -12.13
C PHE A 25 -1.52 2.82 -11.82
N THR A 26 -0.27 2.59 -12.20
CA THR A 26 0.48 1.41 -11.75
C THR A 26 1.50 1.81 -10.71
N ALA A 27 1.79 0.90 -9.79
CA ALA A 27 2.73 1.12 -8.71
C ALA A 27 3.44 -0.19 -8.37
N LYS A 28 4.65 -0.09 -7.83
CA LYS A 28 5.40 -1.22 -7.29
C LYS A 28 5.23 -1.25 -5.78
N PRO A 29 4.55 -2.26 -5.21
CA PRO A 29 4.49 -2.39 -3.76
C PRO A 29 5.87 -2.84 -3.23
N GLN A 30 6.33 -2.21 -2.16
CA GLN A 30 7.62 -2.46 -1.52
C GLN A 30 7.46 -2.63 -0.01
N VAL A 31 8.13 -3.63 0.56
CA VAL A 31 8.15 -3.83 2.00
C VAL A 31 9.02 -2.74 2.63
N VAL A 32 8.48 -2.04 3.63
CA VAL A 32 9.23 -1.00 4.34
C VAL A 32 10.39 -1.59 5.14
N THR A 33 11.45 -0.82 5.32
CA THR A 33 12.58 -1.21 6.17
C THR A 33 12.09 -1.63 7.55
N GLY A 34 12.51 -2.82 8.00
CA GLY A 34 12.09 -3.41 9.27
C GLY A 34 10.81 -4.26 9.21
N GLY A 35 10.19 -4.38 8.03
CA GLY A 35 9.11 -5.33 7.76
C GLY A 35 7.75 -4.95 8.34
N THR A 36 7.54 -3.69 8.74
CA THR A 36 6.31 -3.30 9.46
C THR A 36 5.11 -3.01 8.56
N GLY A 37 5.28 -3.05 7.23
CA GLY A 37 4.21 -2.75 6.28
C GLY A 37 4.69 -2.68 4.83
N VAL A 38 3.81 -2.22 3.95
CA VAL A 38 4.06 -2.08 2.51
C VAL A 38 3.74 -0.65 2.06
N VAL A 39 4.62 -0.06 1.24
CA VAL A 39 4.40 1.22 0.56
C VAL A 39 4.31 1.02 -0.95
N LEU A 40 3.75 2.01 -1.65
CA LEU A 40 3.71 2.03 -3.11
C LEU A 40 4.78 2.98 -3.63
N GLU A 41 5.66 2.45 -4.49
CA GLU A 41 6.73 3.18 -5.18
C GLU A 41 6.53 3.10 -6.69
N ASP A 42 7.38 3.77 -7.47
CA ASP A 42 7.37 3.75 -8.94
C ASP A 42 5.98 4.01 -9.56
N ILE A 43 5.30 5.04 -9.04
CA ILE A 43 3.95 5.43 -9.51
C ILE A 43 4.02 5.87 -10.97
N GLN A 44 3.19 5.25 -11.82
CA GLN A 44 3.11 5.56 -13.24
C GLN A 44 1.66 5.74 -13.66
N TYR A 45 1.35 6.95 -14.12
CA TYR A 45 0.05 7.31 -14.67
C TYR A 45 -0.03 6.99 -16.15
N VAL A 46 -1.26 6.88 -16.64
CA VAL A 46 -1.52 7.05 -18.07
C VAL A 46 -1.28 8.53 -18.41
N GLU A 47 -0.58 8.79 -19.52
CA GLU A 47 -0.24 10.13 -19.98
C GLU A 47 -1.47 11.06 -20.02
N GLY A 48 -1.34 12.25 -19.41
CA GLY A 48 -2.40 13.26 -19.36
C GLY A 48 -3.51 12.97 -18.34
N LYS A 49 -3.37 11.93 -17.51
CA LYS A 49 -4.27 11.60 -16.40
C LYS A 49 -3.61 11.70 -15.03
N GLU A 50 -2.51 12.45 -14.95
CA GLU A 50 -1.80 12.68 -13.71
C GLU A 50 -2.69 13.44 -12.73
N LEU A 51 -2.64 13.02 -11.47
CA LEU A 51 -3.20 13.78 -10.37
C LEU A 51 -2.20 14.83 -9.89
N PRO A 52 -2.68 15.94 -9.30
CA PRO A 52 -1.81 16.78 -8.50
C PRO A 52 -1.13 15.95 -7.40
N PRO A 53 0.16 16.20 -7.09
CA PRO A 53 0.98 15.34 -6.23
C PRO A 53 0.36 15.04 -4.84
N GLU A 54 -0.35 16.00 -4.26
CA GLU A 54 -1.01 15.87 -2.97
C GLU A 54 -2.10 14.79 -2.94
N PHE A 55 -2.84 14.62 -4.04
CA PHE A 55 -3.85 13.57 -4.15
C PHE A 55 -3.20 12.20 -4.33
N THR A 56 -2.15 12.12 -5.15
CA THR A 56 -1.34 10.91 -5.28
C THR A 56 -0.80 10.46 -3.93
N GLN A 57 -0.22 11.40 -3.17
CA GLN A 57 0.32 11.13 -1.85
C GLN A 57 -0.77 10.67 -0.87
N ALA A 58 -1.96 11.28 -0.90
CA ALA A 58 -3.08 10.85 -0.06
C ALA A 58 -3.50 9.40 -0.34
N ILE A 59 -3.53 8.98 -1.61
CA ILE A 59 -3.82 7.59 -1.97
C ILE A 59 -2.72 6.66 -1.48
N VAL A 60 -1.45 6.99 -1.72
CA VAL A 60 -0.30 6.18 -1.28
C VAL A 60 -0.30 6.01 0.24
N ASN A 61 -0.53 7.10 0.99
CA ASN A 61 -0.63 7.06 2.45
C ASN A 61 -1.78 6.16 2.90
N LYS A 62 -2.96 6.28 2.26
CA LYS A 62 -4.11 5.47 2.62
C LYS A 62 -3.88 3.97 2.39
N VAL A 63 -3.20 3.62 1.30
CA VAL A 63 -2.81 2.22 1.04
C VAL A 63 -1.78 1.74 2.05
N ALA A 64 -0.78 2.58 2.39
CA ALA A 64 0.22 2.24 3.40
C ALA A 64 -0.41 2.00 4.78
N ASP A 65 -1.42 2.78 5.16
CA ASP A 65 -2.18 2.57 6.40
C ASP A 65 -2.91 1.22 6.42
N ILE A 66 -3.52 0.83 5.30
CA ILE A 66 -4.22 -0.46 5.17
C ILE A 66 -3.24 -1.64 5.25
N LEU A 67 -2.05 -1.46 4.67
CA LEU A 67 -1.01 -2.50 4.59
C LEU A 67 0.04 -2.37 5.71
N ASN A 68 -0.32 -1.74 6.82
CA ASN A 68 0.54 -1.58 8.00
C ASN A 68 0.29 -2.72 9.00
N LEU A 69 1.31 -3.54 9.28
CA LEU A 69 1.19 -4.64 10.23
C LEU A 69 1.13 -4.18 11.69
N ARG A 70 1.48 -2.93 12.00
CA ARG A 70 1.36 -2.40 13.38
C ARG A 70 -0.08 -2.34 13.86
N SER A 71 -1.04 -2.28 12.94
CA SER A 71 -2.47 -2.42 13.27
C SER A 71 -2.83 -3.80 13.84
N PHE A 72 -1.90 -4.76 13.77
CA PHE A 72 -2.02 -6.13 14.27
C PHE A 72 -1.00 -6.44 15.39
N ASP A 73 -0.25 -5.43 15.86
CA ASP A 73 0.63 -5.60 17.01
C ASP A 73 -0.22 -5.83 18.26
N LEU A 74 0.01 -6.95 18.94
CA LEU A 74 -0.58 -7.28 20.24
C LEU A 74 0.50 -7.11 21.31
N GLU A 75 0.11 -6.83 22.56
CA GLU A 75 1.09 -6.69 23.64
C GLU A 75 1.97 -7.95 23.75
N GLY A 76 3.28 -7.79 23.55
CA GLY A 76 4.23 -8.89 23.59
C GLY A 76 4.40 -9.66 22.27
N MET A 77 3.79 -9.22 21.17
CA MET A 77 3.95 -9.77 19.83
C MET A 77 4.26 -8.66 18.82
N THR A 78 5.27 -8.87 17.97
CA THR A 78 5.59 -8.01 16.83
C THR A 78 5.57 -8.81 15.56
N LEU A 79 4.93 -8.30 14.51
CA LEU A 79 4.92 -8.92 13.19
C LEU A 79 5.91 -8.24 12.24
N ARG A 80 6.61 -9.04 11.43
CA ARG A 80 7.52 -8.55 10.38
C ARG A 80 7.30 -9.28 9.07
N ILE A 81 7.03 -8.53 8.00
CA ILE A 81 6.95 -9.04 6.63
C ILE A 81 8.35 -9.45 6.17
N ASP A 82 8.50 -10.71 5.79
CA ASP A 82 9.72 -11.24 5.18
C ASP A 82 9.66 -11.19 3.66
N SER A 83 8.47 -11.44 3.10
CA SER A 83 8.26 -11.44 1.66
C SER A 83 6.87 -10.97 1.27
N LEU A 84 6.83 -10.37 0.09
CA LEU A 84 5.64 -9.88 -0.59
C LEU A 84 5.58 -10.55 -1.96
N GLN A 85 4.45 -11.18 -2.26
CA GLN A 85 4.19 -11.80 -3.56
C GLN A 85 2.94 -11.17 -4.18
N ILE A 86 3.01 -10.93 -5.48
CA ILE A 86 1.91 -10.37 -6.25
C ILE A 86 1.33 -11.49 -7.10
N GLU A 87 0.05 -11.78 -6.90
CA GLU A 87 -0.72 -12.71 -7.72
C GLU A 87 -1.92 -11.98 -8.33
N ALA A 88 -2.53 -12.57 -9.36
CA ALA A 88 -3.74 -12.00 -9.94
C ALA A 88 -4.84 -11.88 -8.87
N GLY A 89 -5.28 -10.65 -8.61
CA GLY A 89 -6.35 -10.34 -7.66
C GLY A 89 -5.96 -10.33 -6.18
N LYS A 90 -4.69 -10.57 -5.80
CA LYS A 90 -4.27 -10.52 -4.39
C LYS A 90 -2.79 -10.19 -4.19
N LEU A 91 -2.50 -9.61 -3.04
CA LEU A 91 -1.15 -9.50 -2.48
C LEU A 91 -1.02 -10.52 -1.34
N ILE A 92 0.04 -11.32 -1.38
CA ILE A 92 0.34 -12.26 -0.30
C ILE A 92 1.52 -11.70 0.49
N LEU A 93 1.29 -11.46 1.79
CA LEU A 93 2.31 -11.02 2.73
C LEU A 93 2.66 -12.22 3.63
N ASN A 94 3.90 -12.70 3.53
CA ASN A 94 4.42 -13.68 4.48
C ASN A 94 5.15 -12.93 5.57
N ALA A 95 4.71 -13.11 6.81
CA ALA A 95 5.27 -12.44 7.97
C ALA A 95 5.62 -13.42 9.09
N GLN A 96 6.68 -13.10 9.83
CA GLN A 96 7.07 -13.79 11.05
C GLN A 96 6.58 -13.02 12.28
N ALA A 97 6.04 -13.76 13.24
CA ALA A 97 5.71 -13.24 14.56
C ALA A 97 6.90 -13.45 15.50
N HIS A 98 7.34 -12.37 16.13
CA HIS A 98 8.25 -12.43 17.26
C HIS A 98 7.45 -12.22 18.55
N ILE A 99 7.41 -13.25 19.39
CA ILE A 99 6.59 -13.27 20.61
C ILE A 99 7.51 -13.27 21.83
N VAL A 100 7.45 -12.20 22.62
CA VAL A 100 8.13 -12.08 23.92
C VAL A 100 7.19 -12.41 25.08
N LYS A 101 5.88 -12.27 24.87
CA LYS A 101 4.82 -12.63 25.81
C LYS A 101 3.58 -12.99 25.00
N ILE A 102 2.93 -14.10 25.34
CA ILE A 102 1.66 -14.47 24.70
C ILE A 102 0.60 -13.47 25.18
N PRO A 103 -0.11 -12.76 24.29
CA PRO A 103 -1.21 -11.89 24.67
C PRO A 103 -2.27 -12.70 25.44
N ALA A 104 -2.77 -12.17 26.56
CA ALA A 104 -3.81 -12.82 27.37
C ALA A 104 -5.20 -12.62 26.76
#